data_AF-A0A965EP27-F1
#
_entry.id   AF-A0A965EP27-F1
#
_cell.length_a   1.000
_cell.length_b   1.000
_cell.length_c   1.000
_cell.angle_alpha   90.00
_cell.angle_beta   90.00
_cell.angle_gamma   90.00
#
_symmetry.space_group_name_H-M   'P 1'
#
loop_
_entity.id
_entity.type
_entity.pdbx_description
1 polymer ?
#
loop_
_entity_poly.entity_id
_entity_poly.type
_entity_poly.pdbx_seq_one_letter_code
_entity_poly.pdbx_strand_id
1 'polypeptide(L)'
;MVGSTPPHIYLHGTFMLLTTLSVIGWFAVMVVFMSLVEHQVHCNLMHKVPRLRLLKNSAARKRIFTSHAVEHHSQYRKDFHDEPLPPGEDRGIRLNLLEGLFESLPLSLLLGLIGYASGYQTFFIGAVVWPGVVALHHTIWNQIHLEMHQPKQRFFANWEAYKFVARHHFLHHKYPDKNFNVAFPIGDFLCGTIAHPSEADWDAMRAEGIAPKGKMVLSFDSKHEGKQTDGQENRGESKRAA
;
A
#
# COMPACT_ATOMS: atom_id res chain seq x y z
N MET A 1 47.37 36.16 11.92
CA MET A 1 47.54 34.80 11.36
C MET A 1 46.16 34.19 11.20
N VAL A 2 45.63 34.18 9.97
CA VAL A 2 44.37 33.47 9.67
C VAL A 2 44.76 32.03 9.41
N GLY A 3 44.43 31.12 10.34
CA GLY A 3 44.72 29.70 10.19
C GLY A 3 43.91 29.13 9.03
N SER A 4 44.58 28.82 7.92
CA SER A 4 43.96 28.09 6.82
C SER A 4 43.72 26.65 7.26
N THR A 5 42.46 26.24 7.30
CA THR A 5 42.05 24.87 7.61
C THR A 5 42.66 23.89 6.59
N PRO A 6 43.19 22.73 7.03
CA PRO A 6 43.84 21.79 6.15
C PRO A 6 42.90 21.22 5.06
N PRO A 7 43.39 21.01 3.82
CA PRO A 7 42.57 20.55 2.69
C PRO A 7 41.93 19.16 2.91
N HIS A 8 42.51 18.31 3.75
CA HIS A 8 41.92 16.99 4.07
C HIS A 8 40.59 17.11 4.84
N ILE A 9 40.43 18.11 5.71
CA ILE A 9 39.20 18.30 6.51
C ILE A 9 38.01 18.64 5.59
N TYR A 10 38.23 19.46 4.56
CA TYR A 10 37.20 19.80 3.58
C TYR A 10 36.78 18.61 2.70
N LEU A 11 37.75 17.75 2.34
CA LEU A 11 37.49 16.56 1.54
C LEU A 11 36.67 15.53 2.34
N HIS A 12 37.00 15.33 3.62
CA HIS A 12 36.23 14.48 4.52
C HIS A 12 34.82 15.01 4.77
N GLY A 13 34.66 16.31 5.04
CA GLY A 13 33.34 16.91 5.25
C GLY A 13 32.42 16.81 4.04
N THR A 14 32.95 17.08 2.85
CA THR A 14 32.20 16.98 1.59
C THR A 14 31.79 15.52 1.30
N PHE A 15 32.70 14.57 1.49
CA PHE A 15 32.41 13.14 1.32
C PHE A 15 31.31 12.65 2.27
N MET A 16 31.39 13.02 3.55
CA MET A 16 30.37 12.66 4.54
C MET A 16 29.01 13.26 4.18
N LEU A 17 28.95 14.55 3.81
CA LEU A 17 27.71 15.21 3.38
C LEU A 17 27.08 14.51 2.18
N LEU A 18 27.86 14.24 1.12
CA LEU A 18 27.36 13.57 -0.08
C LEU A 18 26.87 12.15 0.21
N THR A 19 27.54 11.44 1.11
CA THR A 19 27.11 10.11 1.56
C THR A 19 25.78 10.19 2.31
N THR A 20 25.65 11.13 3.26
CA THR A 20 24.40 11.34 4.00
C THR A 20 23.24 11.68 3.07
N LEU A 21 23.44 12.62 2.15
CA LEU A 21 22.43 12.99 1.15
C LEU A 21 22.07 11.81 0.25
N SER A 22 23.05 10.97 -0.12
CA SER A 22 22.80 9.76 -0.91
C SER A 22 21.97 8.74 -0.14
N VAL A 23 22.25 8.51 1.14
CA VAL A 23 21.45 7.62 1.99
C VAL A 23 20.00 8.12 2.08
N ILE A 24 19.80 9.41 2.35
CA ILE A 24 18.46 10.02 2.44
C ILE A 24 17.73 9.92 1.10
N GLY A 25 18.41 10.26 0.00
CA GLY A 25 17.86 10.20 -1.35
C GLY A 25 17.44 8.78 -1.74
N TRP A 26 18.31 7.79 -1.53
CA TRP A 26 17.98 6.38 -1.78
C TRP A 26 16.86 5.89 -0.89
N PHE A 27 16.85 6.25 0.40
CA PHE A 27 15.78 5.86 1.31
C PHE A 27 14.42 6.38 0.81
N ALA A 28 14.33 7.66 0.44
CA ALA A 28 13.10 8.27 -0.07
C ALA A 28 12.62 7.58 -1.36
N VAL A 29 13.53 7.38 -2.33
CA VAL A 29 13.21 6.68 -3.59
C VAL A 29 12.73 5.25 -3.33
N MET A 30 13.39 4.54 -2.42
CA MET A 30 13.07 3.15 -2.11
C MET A 30 11.77 2.99 -1.33
N VAL A 31 11.38 3.95 -0.49
CA VAL A 31 10.05 3.95 0.16
C VAL A 31 8.95 4.08 -0.89
N VAL A 32 9.10 5.01 -1.85
CA VAL A 32 8.14 5.15 -2.97
C VAL A 32 8.11 3.87 -3.81
N PHE A 33 9.27 3.32 -4.14
CA PHE A 33 9.37 2.09 -4.91
C PHE A 33 8.75 0.88 -4.17
N MET A 34 8.99 0.73 -2.87
CA MET A 34 8.38 -0.34 -2.06
C MET A 34 6.86 -0.22 -2.02
N SER A 35 6.32 1.00 -1.92
CA SER A 35 4.87 1.23 -2.03
C SER A 35 4.33 0.80 -3.40
N LEU A 36 5.05 1.09 -4.50
CA LEU A 36 4.68 0.57 -5.82
C LEU A 36 4.76 -0.95 -5.89
N VAL A 37 5.79 -1.58 -5.31
CA VAL A 37 5.94 -3.05 -5.25
C VAL A 37 4.76 -3.67 -4.51
N GLU A 38 4.44 -3.18 -3.32
CA GLU A 38 3.28 -3.62 -2.54
C GLU A 38 1.99 -3.53 -3.37
N HIS A 39 1.75 -2.38 -4.00
CA HIS A 39 0.60 -2.19 -4.87
C HIS A 39 0.58 -3.22 -6.00
N GLN A 40 1.69 -3.42 -6.72
CA GLN A 40 1.72 -4.35 -7.86
C GLN A 40 1.54 -5.81 -7.43
N VAL A 41 2.15 -6.22 -6.31
CA VAL A 41 1.98 -7.56 -5.75
C VAL A 41 0.53 -7.77 -5.32
N HIS A 42 -0.02 -6.83 -4.55
CA HIS A 42 -1.37 -6.95 -4.03
C HIS A 42 -2.43 -6.89 -5.15
N CYS A 43 -2.28 -5.96 -6.10
CA CYS A 43 -3.18 -5.86 -7.25
C CYS A 43 -3.06 -7.05 -8.20
N ASN A 44 -1.85 -7.40 -8.67
CA ASN A 44 -1.68 -8.33 -9.80
C ASN A 44 -1.37 -9.77 -9.41
N LEU A 45 -0.98 -10.05 -8.17
CA LEU A 45 -0.72 -11.41 -7.68
C LEU A 45 -1.80 -11.87 -6.70
N MET A 46 -2.21 -10.99 -5.78
CA MET A 46 -3.19 -11.33 -4.75
C MET A 46 -4.64 -11.17 -5.22
N HIS A 47 -4.99 -10.14 -6.00
CA HIS A 47 -6.38 -9.91 -6.45
C HIS A 47 -6.66 -10.22 -7.92
N LYS A 48 -5.71 -9.93 -8.81
CA LYS A 48 -5.91 -10.07 -10.26
C LYS A 48 -5.04 -11.19 -10.82
N VAL A 49 -5.27 -11.51 -12.08
CA VAL A 49 -4.44 -12.46 -12.83
C VAL A 49 -3.27 -11.67 -13.44
N PRO A 50 -2.01 -12.04 -13.17
CA PRO A 50 -0.87 -11.33 -13.72
C PRO A 50 -0.84 -11.47 -15.24
N ARG A 51 -0.47 -10.40 -15.94
CA ARG A 51 -0.36 -10.38 -17.41
C ARG A 51 0.73 -11.34 -17.92
N LEU A 52 1.80 -11.51 -17.14
CA LEU A 52 2.91 -12.38 -17.50
C LEU A 52 2.50 -13.86 -17.40
N ARG A 53 2.49 -14.56 -18.54
CA ARG A 53 2.05 -15.97 -18.63
C ARG A 53 2.79 -16.91 -17.68
N LEU A 54 4.09 -16.67 -17.44
CA LEU A 54 4.91 -17.49 -16.54
C LEU A 54 4.43 -17.42 -15.08
N LEU A 55 3.91 -16.28 -14.63
CA LEU A 55 3.36 -16.10 -13.28
C LEU A 55 1.91 -16.58 -13.18
N LYS A 56 1.16 -16.51 -14.28
CA LYS A 56 -0.27 -16.86 -14.32
C LYS A 56 -0.56 -18.28 -13.81
N ASN A 57 0.30 -19.24 -14.17
CA ASN A 57 0.08 -20.66 -13.88
C ASN A 57 0.97 -21.20 -12.75
N SER A 58 1.76 -20.35 -12.08
CA SER A 58 2.67 -20.82 -11.04
C SER A 58 1.93 -21.24 -9.77
N ALA A 59 2.41 -22.31 -9.13
CA ALA A 59 1.88 -22.76 -7.84
C ALA A 59 2.01 -21.68 -6.75
N ALA A 60 3.12 -20.92 -6.78
CA ALA A 60 3.36 -19.80 -5.88
C ALA A 60 2.27 -18.72 -6.01
N ARG A 61 1.91 -18.32 -7.24
CA ARG A 61 0.83 -17.34 -7.45
C ARG A 61 -0.51 -17.86 -6.96
N LYS A 62 -0.85 -19.12 -7.24
CA LYS A 62 -2.10 -19.72 -6.74
C LYS A 62 -2.17 -19.68 -5.21
N ARG A 63 -1.07 -20.03 -4.53
CA ARG A 63 -0.96 -19.95 -3.06
C ARG A 63 -1.18 -18.53 -2.56
N ILE A 64 -0.51 -17.53 -3.14
CA ILE A 64 -0.64 -16.12 -2.75
C ILE A 64 -2.07 -15.62 -2.96
N PHE A 65 -2.67 -15.91 -4.12
CA PHE A 65 -4.06 -15.54 -4.42
C PHE A 65 -5.05 -16.20 -3.46
N THR A 66 -4.94 -17.51 -3.24
CA THR A 66 -5.84 -18.23 -2.32
C THR A 66 -5.71 -17.70 -0.89
N SER A 67 -4.48 -17.54 -0.40
CA SER A 67 -4.25 -17.06 0.97
C SER A 67 -4.81 -15.66 1.21
N HIS A 68 -4.77 -14.80 0.18
CA HIS A 68 -5.24 -13.43 0.30
C HIS A 68 -6.69 -13.22 -0.17
N ALA A 69 -6.97 -13.34 -1.47
CA ALA A 69 -8.29 -13.02 -2.02
C ALA A 69 -9.39 -14.01 -1.62
N VAL A 70 -9.04 -15.25 -1.25
CA VAL A 70 -10.02 -16.25 -0.81
C VAL A 70 -10.06 -16.30 0.72
N GLU A 71 -8.98 -16.74 1.37
CA GLU A 71 -8.96 -16.98 2.81
C GLU A 71 -9.11 -15.66 3.60
N HIS A 72 -8.17 -14.73 3.44
CA HIS A 72 -8.18 -13.44 4.16
C HIS A 72 -9.46 -12.62 3.89
N HIS A 73 -9.80 -12.36 2.63
CA HIS A 73 -11.02 -11.59 2.36
C HIS A 73 -12.30 -12.33 2.78
N SER A 74 -12.40 -13.66 2.68
CA SER A 74 -13.62 -14.35 3.14
C SER A 74 -13.82 -14.22 4.64
N GLN A 75 -12.72 -14.24 5.41
CA GLN A 75 -12.76 -14.10 6.86
C GLN A 75 -13.15 -12.69 7.28
N TYR A 76 -12.49 -11.66 6.74
CA TYR A 76 -12.63 -10.27 7.20
C TYR A 76 -13.61 -9.42 6.38
N ARG A 77 -14.43 -10.03 5.50
CA ARG A 77 -15.44 -9.31 4.70
C ARG A 77 -16.67 -8.91 5.49
N LYS A 78 -17.03 -9.66 6.53
CA LYS A 78 -18.22 -9.38 7.36
C LYS A 78 -17.91 -8.39 8.47
N ASP A 79 -16.81 -8.63 9.17
CA ASP A 79 -16.36 -7.82 10.30
C ASP A 79 -14.92 -7.37 10.02
N PHE A 80 -14.65 -6.07 10.16
CA PHE A 80 -13.32 -5.51 9.89
C PHE A 80 -12.30 -5.96 10.93
N HIS A 81 -12.76 -6.05 12.18
CA HIS A 81 -12.08 -6.70 13.28
C HIS A 81 -12.68 -8.09 13.51
N ASP A 82 -11.84 -9.07 13.79
CA ASP A 82 -12.27 -10.40 14.24
C ASP A 82 -11.65 -10.72 15.60
N GLU A 83 -12.17 -11.76 16.25
CA GLU A 83 -11.52 -12.33 17.42
C GLU A 83 -10.10 -12.78 17.05
N PRO A 84 -9.10 -12.62 17.94
CA PRO A 84 -7.74 -13.04 17.66
C PRO A 84 -7.68 -14.53 17.30
N LEU A 85 -7.15 -14.85 16.12
CA LEU A 85 -6.97 -16.23 15.72
C LEU A 85 -5.90 -16.94 16.57
N PRO A 86 -6.04 -18.26 16.78
CA PRO A 86 -4.96 -19.06 17.34
C PRO A 86 -3.64 -18.87 16.57
N PRO A 87 -2.48 -18.92 17.26
CA PRO A 87 -1.18 -18.79 16.61
C PRO A 87 -1.02 -19.76 15.44
N GLY A 88 -0.74 -19.24 14.25
CA GLY A 88 -0.49 -20.06 13.05
C GLY A 88 -1.71 -20.30 12.17
N GLU A 89 -2.89 -19.80 12.54
CA GLU A 89 -4.08 -19.71 11.66
C GLU A 89 -4.15 -18.35 10.94
N ASP A 90 -3.30 -17.40 11.32
CA ASP A 90 -3.16 -16.06 10.77
C ASP A 90 -2.32 -16.00 9.47
N ARG A 91 -2.35 -17.08 8.67
CA ARG A 91 -1.43 -17.29 7.53
C ARG A 91 -1.62 -16.33 6.35
N GLY A 92 -2.75 -15.60 6.30
CA GLY A 92 -3.06 -14.60 5.27
C GLY A 92 -2.87 -13.14 5.69
N ILE A 93 -2.56 -12.87 6.96
CA ILE A 93 -2.50 -11.50 7.52
C ILE A 93 -1.09 -11.00 7.84
N ARG A 94 -0.04 -11.77 7.53
CA ARG A 94 1.36 -11.41 7.78
C ARG A 94 2.24 -11.56 6.56
N LEU A 95 3.16 -10.63 6.40
CA LEU A 95 4.33 -10.76 5.54
C LEU A 95 5.47 -11.44 6.30
N ASN A 96 6.20 -12.32 5.62
CA ASN A 96 7.37 -12.97 6.18
C ASN A 96 8.63 -12.11 5.91
N LEU A 97 9.27 -11.64 6.98
CA LEU A 97 10.45 -10.78 6.88
C LEU A 97 11.62 -11.47 6.16
N LEU A 98 11.86 -12.76 6.41
CA LEU A 98 12.94 -13.50 5.76
C LEU A 98 12.67 -13.67 4.27
N GLU A 99 11.43 -14.01 3.88
CA GLU A 99 11.04 -14.07 2.47
C GLU A 99 11.24 -12.71 1.80
N GLY A 100 10.79 -11.62 2.42
CA GLY A 100 11.02 -10.26 1.92
C GLY A 100 12.51 -9.92 1.73
N LEU A 101 13.36 -10.29 2.69
CA LEU A 101 14.81 -10.09 2.56
C LEU A 101 15.42 -10.92 1.41
N PHE A 102 14.98 -12.16 1.20
CA PHE A 102 15.40 -12.95 0.03
C PHE A 102 14.90 -12.34 -1.29
N GLU A 103 13.65 -11.88 -1.32
CA GLU A 103 13.04 -11.20 -2.47
C GLU A 103 13.71 -9.85 -2.78
N SER A 104 14.38 -9.24 -1.81
CA SER A 104 15.15 -8.00 -2.01
C SER A 104 16.44 -8.19 -2.81
N LEU A 105 17.01 -9.41 -2.80
CA LEU A 105 18.33 -9.71 -3.38
C LEU A 105 18.47 -9.34 -4.86
N PRO A 106 17.51 -9.63 -5.76
CA PRO A 106 17.67 -9.30 -7.18
C PRO A 106 17.91 -7.81 -7.44
N LEU A 107 17.20 -6.93 -6.74
CA LEU A 107 17.41 -5.48 -6.89
C LEU A 107 18.71 -5.04 -6.22
N SER A 108 19.04 -5.55 -5.04
CA SER A 108 20.34 -5.24 -4.39
C SER A 108 21.52 -5.64 -5.27
N LEU A 109 21.47 -6.83 -5.87
CA LEU A 109 22.51 -7.31 -6.78
C LEU A 109 22.58 -6.45 -8.04
N LEU A 110 21.45 -6.09 -8.64
CA LEU A 110 21.42 -5.21 -9.80
C LEU A 110 22.04 -3.84 -9.50
N LEU A 111 21.67 -3.21 -8.38
CA LEU A 111 22.26 -1.94 -7.96
C LEU A 111 23.76 -2.07 -7.68
N GLY A 112 24.19 -3.15 -7.02
CA GLY A 112 25.61 -3.43 -6.79
C GLY A 112 26.39 -3.58 -8.10
N LEU A 113 25.84 -4.29 -9.09
CA LEU A 113 26.44 -4.43 -10.42
C LEU A 113 26.53 -3.09 -11.16
N ILE A 114 25.49 -2.25 -11.08
CA ILE A 114 25.52 -0.89 -11.66
C ILE A 114 26.59 -0.04 -10.97
N GLY A 115 26.68 -0.10 -9.64
CA GLY A 115 27.73 0.59 -8.88
C GLY A 115 29.13 0.14 -9.29
N TYR A 116 29.34 -1.16 -9.46
CA TYR A 116 30.61 -1.73 -9.92
C TYR A 116 30.95 -1.28 -11.34
N ALA A 117 30.01 -1.40 -12.28
CA ALA A 117 30.24 -1.10 -13.69
C ALA A 117 30.43 0.40 -13.96
N SER A 118 29.72 1.26 -13.22
CA SER A 118 29.75 2.71 -13.43
C SER A 118 30.80 3.45 -12.59
N GLY A 119 31.28 2.83 -11.50
CA GLY A 119 32.14 3.48 -10.51
C GLY A 119 31.40 4.46 -9.58
N TYR A 120 30.09 4.66 -9.75
CA TYR A 120 29.31 5.54 -8.88
C TYR A 120 28.95 4.85 -7.57
N GLN A 121 29.61 5.29 -6.49
CA GLN A 121 29.45 4.72 -5.14
C GLN A 121 28.01 4.78 -4.60
N THR A 122 27.20 5.72 -5.08
CA THR A 122 25.82 5.90 -4.64
C THR A 122 24.98 4.65 -4.90
N PHE A 123 25.22 3.87 -5.96
CA PHE A 123 24.46 2.65 -6.21
C PHE A 123 24.74 1.55 -5.18
N PHE A 124 25.95 1.46 -4.63
CA PHE A 124 26.24 0.55 -3.52
C PHE A 124 25.47 0.95 -2.25
N ILE A 125 25.34 2.26 -2.00
CA ILE A 125 24.48 2.77 -0.92
C ILE A 125 23.04 2.31 -1.15
N GLY A 126 22.50 2.47 -2.36
CA GLY A 126 21.17 1.98 -2.72
C GLY A 126 20.99 0.48 -2.50
N ALA A 127 21.99 -0.33 -2.90
CA ALA A 127 21.98 -1.79 -2.72
C ALA A 127 21.88 -2.23 -1.24
N VAL A 128 22.47 -1.44 -0.33
CA VAL A 128 22.40 -1.68 1.13
C VAL A 128 21.14 -1.10 1.75
N VAL A 129 20.68 0.07 1.30
CA VAL A 129 19.46 0.73 1.80
C VAL A 129 18.22 -0.10 1.48
N TRP A 130 18.15 -0.71 0.29
CA TRP A 130 16.99 -1.48 -0.17
C TRP A 130 16.51 -2.57 0.81
N PRO A 131 17.34 -3.55 1.24
CA PRO A 131 16.89 -4.56 2.20
C PRO A 131 16.47 -3.96 3.54
N GLY A 132 17.06 -2.84 3.95
CA GLY A 132 16.63 -2.09 5.14
C GLY A 132 15.22 -1.51 4.99
N VAL A 133 14.89 -0.95 3.82
CA VAL A 133 13.53 -0.48 3.50
C VAL A 133 12.54 -1.63 3.45
N VAL A 134 12.91 -2.76 2.85
CA VAL A 134 12.05 -3.96 2.81
C VAL A 134 11.75 -4.44 4.23
N ALA A 135 12.77 -4.53 5.09
CA ALA A 135 12.60 -4.96 6.48
C ALA A 135 11.71 -4.01 7.30
N LEU A 136 11.94 -2.71 7.15
CA LEU A 136 11.12 -1.67 7.78
C LEU A 136 9.66 -1.74 7.30
N HIS A 137 9.44 -1.88 5.99
CA HIS A 137 8.12 -2.01 5.40
C HIS A 137 7.39 -3.24 5.94
N HIS A 138 8.01 -4.42 5.93
CA HIS A 138 7.38 -5.65 6.44
C HIS A 138 7.02 -5.53 7.92
N THR A 139 7.89 -4.88 8.70
CA THR A 139 7.64 -4.64 10.13
C THR A 139 6.43 -3.72 10.31
N ILE A 140 6.42 -2.56 9.66
CA ILE A 140 5.32 -1.59 9.75
C ILE A 140 4.02 -2.23 9.27
N TRP A 141 4.03 -2.84 8.08
CA TRP A 141 2.88 -3.50 7.47
C TRP A 141 2.28 -4.54 8.41
N ASN A 142 3.09 -5.42 8.99
CA ASN A 142 2.61 -6.42 9.93
C ASN A 142 2.01 -5.79 11.19
N GLN A 143 2.63 -4.75 11.75
CA GLN A 143 2.10 -4.11 12.96
C GLN A 143 0.74 -3.46 12.70
N ILE A 144 0.61 -2.70 11.60
CA ILE A 144 -0.63 -1.99 11.31
C ILE A 144 -1.73 -2.93 10.81
N HIS A 145 -1.41 -3.91 9.95
CA HIS A 145 -2.39 -4.83 9.37
C HIS A 145 -2.96 -5.77 10.43
N LEU A 146 -2.10 -6.27 11.33
CA LEU A 146 -2.56 -7.03 12.48
C LEU A 146 -3.41 -6.19 13.42
N GLU A 147 -3.07 -4.92 13.67
CA GLU A 147 -3.90 -4.06 14.51
C GLU A 147 -5.27 -3.77 13.88
N MET A 148 -5.35 -3.69 12.54
CA MET A 148 -6.61 -3.49 11.81
C MET A 148 -7.54 -4.72 11.86
N HIS A 149 -7.01 -5.93 11.98
CA HIS A 149 -7.80 -7.17 11.94
C HIS A 149 -7.93 -7.87 13.29
N GLN A 150 -6.92 -7.72 14.15
CA GLN A 150 -6.81 -8.34 15.47
C GLN A 150 -6.29 -7.30 16.47
N PRO A 151 -7.12 -6.31 16.84
CA PRO A 151 -6.69 -5.15 17.60
C PRO A 151 -6.13 -5.56 18.97
N LYS A 152 -4.91 -5.12 19.26
CA LYS A 152 -4.23 -5.32 20.56
C LYS A 152 -4.08 -4.04 21.37
N GLN A 153 -4.75 -2.97 20.93
CA GLN A 153 -4.64 -1.63 21.51
C GLN A 153 -3.18 -1.17 21.56
N ARG A 154 -2.46 -1.34 20.44
CA ARG A 154 -1.07 -0.90 20.33
C ARG A 154 -0.98 0.61 20.55
N PHE A 155 0.21 1.09 20.96
CA PHE A 155 0.42 2.49 21.30
C PHE A 155 0.07 3.49 20.17
N PHE A 156 0.08 3.04 18.92
CA PHE A 156 -0.29 3.83 17.74
C PHE A 156 -1.76 3.69 17.30
N ALA A 157 -2.57 2.84 17.94
CA ALA A 157 -3.95 2.55 17.53
C ALA A 157 -4.86 3.79 17.52
N ASN A 158 -4.49 4.82 18.29
CA ASN A 158 -5.20 6.09 18.34
C ASN A 158 -4.62 7.19 17.44
N TRP A 159 -3.54 6.92 16.70
CA TRP A 159 -2.90 7.92 15.83
C TRP A 159 -3.73 8.12 14.56
N GLU A 160 -3.89 9.37 14.12
CA GLU A 160 -4.65 9.68 12.89
C GLU A 160 -3.99 9.09 11.63
N ALA A 161 -2.66 8.97 11.62
CA ALA A 161 -1.94 8.30 10.53
C ALA A 161 -2.32 6.81 10.44
N TYR A 162 -2.40 6.10 11.58
CA TYR A 162 -2.87 4.71 11.62
C TYR A 162 -4.34 4.63 11.18
N LYS A 163 -5.21 5.48 11.73
CA LYS A 163 -6.63 5.47 11.35
C LYS A 163 -6.84 5.79 9.87
N PHE A 164 -6.00 6.64 9.28
CA PHE A 164 -6.02 6.92 7.84
C PHE A 164 -5.77 5.66 7.01
N VAL A 165 -4.69 4.92 7.31
CA VAL A 165 -4.42 3.67 6.58
C VAL A 165 -5.43 2.57 6.91
N ALA A 166 -6.00 2.55 8.12
CA ALA A 166 -7.06 1.62 8.49
C ALA A 166 -8.34 1.87 7.67
N ARG A 167 -8.74 3.14 7.48
CA ARG A 167 -9.87 3.50 6.60
C ARG A 167 -9.60 3.13 5.15
N HIS A 168 -8.37 3.36 4.69
CA HIS A 168 -7.95 3.00 3.33
C HIS A 168 -8.09 1.49 3.10
N HIS A 169 -7.62 0.68 4.05
CA HIS A 169 -7.73 -0.79 4.02
C HIS A 169 -9.15 -1.31 4.26
N PHE A 170 -9.96 -0.61 5.06
CA PHE A 170 -11.39 -0.91 5.21
C PHE A 170 -12.11 -0.86 3.85
N LEU A 171 -11.86 0.20 3.08
CA LEU A 171 -12.41 0.34 1.73
C LEU A 171 -11.87 -0.73 0.78
N HIS A 172 -10.64 -1.19 0.96
CA HIS A 172 -10.10 -2.31 0.19
C HIS A 172 -10.91 -3.60 0.41
N HIS A 173 -11.25 -3.94 1.65
CA HIS A 173 -12.09 -5.10 1.96
C HIS A 173 -13.48 -5.03 1.34
N LYS A 174 -14.06 -3.82 1.29
CA LYS A 174 -15.36 -3.57 0.66
C LYS A 174 -15.28 -3.54 -0.88
N TYR A 175 -14.23 -2.96 -1.43
CA TYR A 175 -13.96 -2.77 -2.85
C TYR A 175 -12.61 -3.42 -3.22
N PRO A 176 -12.55 -4.76 -3.41
CA PRO A 176 -11.28 -5.50 -3.54
C PRO A 176 -10.42 -5.13 -4.75
N ASP A 177 -10.95 -4.36 -5.70
CA ASP A 177 -10.23 -3.85 -6.86
C ASP A 177 -9.61 -2.46 -6.66
N LYS A 178 -9.65 -1.92 -5.44
CA LYS A 178 -9.17 -0.60 -5.03
C LYS A 178 -8.30 -0.69 -3.76
N ASN A 179 -7.54 0.36 -3.45
CA ASN A 179 -6.80 0.53 -2.20
C ASN A 179 -5.84 -0.63 -1.84
N PHE A 180 -4.93 -0.96 -2.75
CA PHE A 180 -4.01 -2.10 -2.61
C PHE A 180 -2.83 -1.86 -1.65
N ASN A 181 -2.50 -0.63 -1.31
CA ASN A 181 -1.48 -0.37 -0.30
C ASN A 181 -2.08 -0.36 1.10
N VAL A 182 -1.44 -1.04 2.03
CA VAL A 182 -1.79 -1.03 3.46
C VAL A 182 -0.87 -0.07 4.21
N ALA A 183 0.45 -0.08 3.95
CA ALA A 183 1.42 0.71 4.73
C ALA A 183 1.52 2.18 4.29
N PHE A 184 1.79 2.40 3.00
CA PHE A 184 1.94 3.73 2.43
C PHE A 184 1.17 3.78 1.11
N PRO A 185 0.08 4.55 0.98
CA PRO A 185 -0.77 4.55 -0.21
C PRO A 185 -0.25 5.40 -1.38
N ILE A 186 1.07 5.44 -1.56
CA ILE A 186 1.70 6.15 -2.69
C ILE A 186 1.44 5.39 -3.99
N GLY A 187 1.53 4.06 -3.98
CA GLY A 187 1.23 3.21 -5.13
C GLY A 187 -0.20 3.37 -5.61
N ASP A 188 -1.18 3.38 -4.71
CA ASP A 188 -2.58 3.63 -5.04
C ASP A 188 -2.82 5.01 -5.65
N PHE A 189 -2.17 6.04 -5.10
CA PHE A 189 -2.24 7.40 -5.65
C PHE A 189 -1.69 7.45 -7.08
N LEU A 190 -0.49 6.90 -7.29
CA LEU A 190 0.17 6.89 -8.60
C LEU A 190 -0.56 6.02 -9.62
N CYS A 191 -1.22 4.94 -9.18
CA CYS A 191 -1.94 4.01 -10.05
C CYS A 191 -3.45 4.33 -10.20
N GLY A 192 -3.96 5.35 -9.51
CA GLY A 192 -5.37 5.76 -9.60
C GLY A 192 -6.35 4.73 -9.03
N THR A 193 -5.95 4.00 -7.99
CA THR A 193 -6.76 2.93 -7.37
C THR A 193 -7.36 3.33 -6.02
N ILE A 194 -7.30 4.60 -5.66
CA ILE A 194 -7.94 5.13 -4.44
C ILE A 194 -9.47 5.05 -4.55
N ALA A 195 -10.12 4.39 -3.59
CA ALA A 195 -11.56 4.43 -3.39
C ALA A 195 -11.94 5.63 -2.51
N HIS A 196 -13.10 6.21 -2.79
CA HIS A 196 -13.68 7.27 -1.97
C HIS A 196 -14.86 6.72 -1.17
N PRO A 197 -14.91 6.98 0.14
CA PRO A 197 -16.00 6.51 1.00
C PRO A 197 -17.31 7.23 0.68
N SER A 198 -18.39 6.45 0.58
CA SER A 198 -19.78 6.94 0.62
C SER A 198 -20.20 7.28 2.06
N GLU A 199 -21.37 7.91 2.25
CA GLU A 199 -21.93 8.14 3.60
C GLU A 199 -22.11 6.83 4.38
N ALA A 200 -22.56 5.77 3.72
CA ALA A 200 -22.70 4.46 4.33
C ALA A 200 -21.34 3.85 4.74
N ASP A 201 -20.27 4.13 4.00
CA ASP A 201 -18.90 3.74 4.41
C ASP A 201 -18.46 4.50 5.65
N TRP A 202 -18.77 5.78 5.72
CA TRP A 202 -18.46 6.59 6.89
C TRP A 202 -19.21 6.13 8.13
N ASP A 203 -20.48 5.73 8.01
CA ASP A 203 -21.24 5.13 9.10
C ASP A 203 -20.60 3.84 9.59
N ALA A 204 -20.19 2.96 8.67
CA ALA A 204 -19.50 1.72 9.03
C ALA A 204 -18.14 1.99 9.70
N MET A 205 -17.33 2.90 9.16
CA MET A 205 -16.05 3.31 9.76
C MET A 205 -16.21 3.99 11.13
N ARG A 206 -17.34 4.66 11.38
CA ARG A 206 -17.67 5.20 12.71
C ARG A 206 -17.95 4.09 13.70
N ALA A 207 -18.69 3.06 13.30
CA ALA A 207 -18.95 1.88 14.12
C ALA A 207 -17.64 1.17 14.50
N GLU A 208 -16.67 1.13 13.58
CA GLU A 208 -15.32 0.59 13.82
C GLU A 208 -14.38 1.54 14.60
N GLY A 209 -14.79 2.77 14.90
CA GLY A 209 -13.96 3.75 15.62
C GLY A 209 -12.78 4.34 14.82
N ILE A 210 -12.72 4.08 13.50
CA ILE A 210 -11.64 4.53 12.61
C ILE A 210 -12.01 5.78 11.80
N ALA A 211 -13.26 6.26 11.87
CA ALA A 211 -13.65 7.52 11.25
C ALA A 211 -12.92 8.75 11.87
N PRO A 212 -12.69 9.83 11.10
CA PRO A 212 -12.12 11.07 11.62
C PRO A 212 -12.98 11.66 12.73
N LYS A 213 -12.34 12.25 13.75
CA LYS A 213 -13.04 13.02 14.78
C LYS A 213 -13.39 14.40 14.24
N GLY A 214 -14.58 14.53 13.63
CA GLY A 214 -15.12 15.78 13.09
C GLY A 214 -15.74 15.60 11.70
N LYS A 215 -16.69 16.46 11.32
CA LYS A 215 -17.23 16.47 9.95
C LYS A 215 -16.11 16.83 8.98
N MET A 216 -15.62 15.86 8.22
CA MET A 216 -14.81 16.16 7.04
C MET A 216 -15.77 16.64 5.94
N VAL A 217 -16.05 17.94 5.91
CA VAL A 217 -16.71 18.58 4.76
C VAL A 217 -15.65 18.72 3.68
N LEU A 218 -15.43 17.66 2.91
CA LEU A 218 -14.87 17.78 1.57
C LEU A 218 -15.99 17.50 0.59
N SER A 219 -16.85 18.51 0.40
CA SER A 219 -17.74 18.55 -0.76
C SER A 219 -16.88 18.75 -2.00
N PHE A 220 -16.48 17.67 -2.66
CA PHE A 220 -16.18 17.75 -4.08
C PHE A 220 -17.52 17.76 -4.80
N ASP A 221 -18.00 18.97 -5.10
CA ASP A 221 -19.14 19.18 -5.97
C ASP A 221 -18.89 18.44 -7.29
N SER A 222 -19.58 17.32 -7.47
CA SER A 222 -19.69 16.63 -8.75
C SER A 222 -20.60 17.45 -9.66
N LYS A 223 -20.13 18.60 -10.14
CA LYS A 223 -20.71 19.23 -11.32
C LYS A 223 -20.12 18.59 -12.57
N HIS A 224 -20.69 17.44 -12.95
CA HIS A 224 -20.93 17.18 -14.37
C HIS A 224 -22.32 16.58 -14.50
N GLU A 225 -23.24 17.50 -14.79
CA GLU A 225 -24.65 17.29 -15.06
C GLU A 225 -24.86 16.24 -16.15
N GLY A 226 -25.69 15.24 -15.83
CA GLY A 226 -26.43 14.51 -16.84
C GLY A 226 -27.45 15.44 -17.50
N LYS A 227 -27.37 15.58 -18.81
CA LYS A 227 -28.50 16.04 -19.62
C LYS A 227 -29.50 14.89 -19.73
N GLN A 228 -30.51 14.92 -18.87
CA GLN A 228 -31.75 14.16 -19.04
C GLN A 228 -32.72 15.09 -19.76
N THR A 229 -33.02 14.79 -21.02
CA THR A 229 -34.07 15.49 -21.78
C THR A 229 -35.39 14.78 -21.55
N ASP A 230 -36.28 15.45 -20.83
CA ASP A 230 -37.70 15.12 -20.76
C ASP A 230 -38.38 15.46 -22.09
N GLY A 231 -39.25 14.56 -22.53
CA GLY A 231 -40.15 14.73 -23.67
C GLY A 231 -41.38 13.85 -23.47
N GLN A 232 -42.40 14.42 -22.83
CA GLN A 232 -43.74 13.85 -22.69
C GLN A 232 -44.37 13.61 -24.07
N GLU A 233 -45.09 12.50 -24.25
CA GLU A 233 -46.48 12.57 -24.72
C GLU A 233 -47.27 11.31 -24.36
N ASN A 234 -48.53 11.53 -24.01
CA ASN A 234 -49.48 10.62 -23.39
C ASN A 234 -50.67 10.45 -24.35
N ARG A 235 -51.01 9.21 -24.75
CA ARG A 235 -52.27 8.78 -25.41
C ARG A 235 -52.10 7.28 -25.70
N GLY A 236 -53.03 6.36 -25.47
CA GLY A 236 -54.39 6.35 -24.98
C GLY A 236 -54.92 4.91 -25.20
N GLU A 237 -55.68 4.42 -24.23
CA GLU A 237 -56.78 3.45 -24.37
C GLU A 237 -56.64 2.12 -25.17
N SER A 238 -56.78 1.02 -24.41
CA SER A 238 -57.91 0.06 -24.49
C SER A 238 -58.13 -0.76 -25.77
N LYS A 239 -57.91 -2.09 -25.68
CA LYS A 239 -58.92 -3.18 -25.83
C LYS A 239 -58.32 -4.48 -26.39
N ARG A 240 -58.58 -5.57 -25.66
CA ARG A 240 -58.99 -6.94 -26.04
C ARG A 240 -58.61 -7.48 -27.44
N ALA A 241 -58.05 -8.70 -27.43
CA ALA A 241 -58.63 -9.96 -27.95
C ALA A 241 -57.68 -10.79 -28.82
N ALA A 242 -57.80 -12.11 -28.61
CA ALA A 242 -57.28 -13.26 -29.36
C ALA A 242 -55.80 -13.61 -29.17
#